data_AF-A0A959M2R9-F1
#
_entry.id   AF-A0A959M2R9-F1
#
_cell.length_a   1.000
_cell.length_b   1.000
_cell.length_c   1.000
_cell.angle_alpha   90.00
_cell.angle_beta   90.00
_cell.angle_gamma   90.00
#
_symmetry.space_group_name_H-M   'P 1'
#
loop_
_entity.id
_entity.type
_entity.pdbx_description
1 polymer ?
#
loop_
_entity_poly.entity_id
_entity_poly.type
_entity_poly.pdbx_seq_one_letter_code
_entity_poly.pdbx_strand_id
1 'polypeptide(L)' 'MLDYTGLIFEIVFLAIGVYVYLFARGVISFKDPAARARSEEFRKENGRILRILALALIAVMGMNIAIHLYSLVKS' A
#
# COMPACT_ATOMS: atom_id res chain seq x y z
N MET A 1 -8.83 -10.20 -22.04
CA MET A 1 -8.48 -8.77 -22.34
C MET A 1 -8.60 -7.87 -21.11
N LEU A 2 -9.45 -8.21 -20.13
CA LEU A 2 -9.53 -7.55 -18.82
C LEU A 2 -8.48 -8.05 -17.81
N ASP A 3 -7.81 -9.18 -18.10
CA ASP A 3 -6.96 -9.90 -17.16
C ASP A 3 -5.69 -9.10 -16.81
N TYR A 4 -4.97 -8.61 -17.82
CA TYR A 4 -3.76 -7.80 -17.58
C TYR A 4 -4.07 -6.42 -16.99
N THR A 5 -5.19 -5.81 -17.37
CA THR A 5 -5.60 -4.51 -16.82
C THR A 5 -5.93 -4.63 -15.34
N GLY A 6 -6.66 -5.68 -14.93
CA GLY A 6 -6.93 -5.95 -13.52
C GLY A 6 -5.65 -6.14 -12.70
N LEU A 7 -4.72 -6.94 -13.23
CA LEU A 7 -3.42 -7.18 -12.59
C LEU A 7 -2.60 -5.89 -12.41
N ILE A 8 -2.61 -4.98 -13.39
CA ILE A 8 -1.94 -3.67 -13.27
C ILE A 8 -2.50 -2.87 -12.10
N PHE A 9 -3.84 -2.79 -11.98
CA PHE A 9 -4.47 -2.07 -10.87
C PHE A 9 -4.15 -2.72 -9.52
N GLU A 10 -4.18 -4.04 -9.43
CA GLU A 10 -3.83 -4.76 -8.20
C GLU A 10 -2.39 -4.46 -7.76
N ILE A 11 -1.43 -4.44 -8.70
CA ILE A 11 -0.03 -4.08 -8.43
C ILE A 11 0.08 -2.63 -7.95
N VAL A 12 -0.61 -1.69 -8.59
CA VAL A 12 -0.61 -0.28 -8.20
C VAL A 12 -1.19 -0.12 -6.78
N PHE A 13 -2.33 -0.77 -6.48
CA PHE A 13 -2.92 -0.72 -5.15
C PHE A 13 -2.05 -1.39 -4.09
N LEU A 14 -1.39 -2.50 -4.42
CA LEU A 14 -0.42 -3.12 -3.54
C LEU A 14 0.73 -2.16 -3.23
N ALA A 15 1.28 -1.50 -4.25
CA ALA A 15 2.35 -0.51 -4.08
C ALA A 15 1.92 0.67 -3.20
N ILE A 16 0.67 1.15 -3.35
CA ILE A 16 0.09 2.18 -2.48
C ILE A 16 0.01 1.67 -1.04
N GLY A 17 -0.49 0.44 -0.81
CA GLY A 17 -0.53 -0.16 0.51
C GLY A 17 0.85 -0.23 1.17
N VAL A 18 1.86 -0.68 0.43
CA VAL A 18 3.26 -0.72 0.89
C VAL A 18 3.77 0.68 1.22
N TYR A 19 3.53 1.66 0.35
CA TYR A 19 3.93 3.05 0.59
C TYR A 19 3.30 3.60 1.87
N VAL A 20 1.99 3.42 2.06
CA VAL A 20 1.27 3.88 3.26
C VAL A 20 1.81 3.19 4.52
N TYR A 21 2.14 1.90 4.45
CA TYR A 21 2.75 1.18 5.57
C TYR A 21 4.13 1.77 5.94
N LEU A 22 4.99 1.99 4.95
CA LEU A 22 6.32 2.60 5.14
C LEU A 22 6.22 4.02 5.69
N PHE A 23 5.27 4.81 5.17
CA PHE A 23 4.95 6.12 5.70
C PHE A 23 4.51 6.03 7.16
N ALA A 24 3.55 5.18 7.50
CA ALA A 24 3.05 5.01 8.86
C ALA A 24 4.11 4.51 9.87
N ARG A 25 5.16 3.86 9.36
CA ARG A 25 6.35 3.47 10.13
C ARG A 25 7.37 4.59 10.34
N GLY A 26 7.23 5.71 9.64
CA GLY A 26 8.19 6.80 9.66
C GLY A 26 9.45 6.53 8.84
N VAL A 27 9.44 5.54 7.94
CA VAL A 27 10.55 5.27 7.02
C VAL A 27 10.64 6.38 5.96
N ILE A 28 9.48 6.90 5.55
CA ILE A 28 9.39 8.00 4.58
C ILE A 28 9.40 9.32 5.33
N SER A 29 10.34 10.20 4.99
CA SER A 29 10.50 11.54 5.57
C SER A 29 10.59 12.59 4.47
N PHE A 30 10.11 13.80 4.78
CA PHE A 30 10.15 14.94 3.87
C PHE A 30 11.40 15.78 4.13
N LYS A 31 11.99 16.32 3.05
CA LYS A 31 13.16 17.22 3.13
C LYS A 31 12.81 18.59 3.71
N ASP A 32 11.61 19.08 3.39
CA ASP A 32 11.11 20.35 3.92
C ASP A 32 10.73 20.21 5.41
N PRO A 33 11.29 21.04 6.32
CA PRO A 33 11.01 20.96 7.75
C PRO A 33 9.52 21.12 8.10
N ALA A 34 8.80 21.99 7.38
CA ALA A 34 7.38 22.23 7.65
C ALA A 34 6.52 21.03 7.25
N ALA A 35 6.77 20.43 6.08
CA ALA A 35 6.11 19.20 5.64
C ALA A 35 6.42 18.02 6.57
N ARG A 36 7.65 17.92 7.05
CA ARG A 36 8.07 16.88 8.00
C ARG A 36 7.29 16.97 9.31
N ALA A 37 7.20 18.14 9.92
CA ALA A 37 6.47 18.35 11.17
C ALA A 37 4.99 17.95 11.05
N ARG A 38 4.31 18.39 9.98
CA ARG A 38 2.91 18.00 9.71
C ARG A 38 2.74 16.49 9.56
N SER A 39 3.68 15.85 8.87
CA SER A 39 3.64 14.39 8.68
C SER A 39 3.87 13.61 9.97
N GLU A 40 4.72 14.11 10.86
CA GLU A 40 5.00 13.49 12.16
C GLU A 40 3.78 13.61 13.08
N GLU A 41 3.14 14.78 13.12
CA GLU A 41 1.90 15.01 13.86
C GLU A 41 0.77 14.10 13.38
N PHE A 42 0.54 14.04 12.06
CA PHE A 42 -0.45 13.14 11.47
C PHE A 42 -0.21 11.67 11.85
N ARG A 43 1.05 11.21 11.83
CA ARG A 43 1.41 9.84 12.22
C ARG A 43 1.26 9.59 13.72
N LYS A 44 1.44 10.59 14.56
CA LYS A 44 1.27 10.46 16.01
C LYS A 44 -0.19 10.15 16.36
N GLU A 45 -1.12 10.78 15.66
CA GLU A 45 -2.56 10.58 15.87
C GLU A 45 -3.08 9.33 15.16
N ASN A 46 -2.68 9.11 13.90
CA ASN A 46 -3.32 8.13 13.02
C ASN A 46 -2.46 6.90 12.70
N GLY A 47 -1.17 6.90 13.08
CA GLY A 47 -0.18 5.94 12.58
C GLY A 47 -0.53 4.47 12.88
N ARG A 48 -1.16 4.18 14.03
CA ARG A 48 -1.60 2.81 14.35
C ARG A 48 -2.69 2.32 13.41
N ILE A 49 -3.70 3.16 13.15
CA ILE A 49 -4.80 2.84 12.22
C ILE A 49 -4.25 2.70 10.81
N LEU A 50 -3.39 3.64 10.39
CA LEU A 50 -2.76 3.63 9.07
C LEU A 50 -1.98 2.33 8.81
N ARG A 51 -1.25 1.81 9.82
CA ARG A 51 -0.55 0.51 9.72
C ARG A 51 -1.51 -0.65 9.51
N ILE A 52 -2.59 -0.71 10.28
CA ILE A 52 -3.58 -1.79 10.18
C ILE A 52 -4.26 -1.75 8.81
N LEU A 53 -4.71 -0.58 8.37
CA LEU A 53 -5.34 -0.40 7.07
C LEU A 53 -4.39 -0.73 5.92
N ALA A 54 -3.12 -0.30 6.02
CA ALA A 54 -2.12 -0.62 5.02
C ALA A 54 -1.83 -2.13 4.96
N LEU A 55 -1.68 -2.79 6.11
CA LEU A 55 -1.50 -4.25 6.16
C LEU A 55 -2.70 -5.01 5.60
N ALA A 56 -3.92 -4.57 5.89
CA ALA A 56 -5.13 -5.15 5.33
C ALA A 56 -5.17 -5.00 3.79
N LEU A 57 -4.85 -3.80 3.28
CA LEU A 57 -4.78 -3.55 1.84
C LEU A 57 -3.71 -4.41 1.17
N ILE A 58 -2.51 -4.50 1.76
CA ILE A 58 -1.43 -5.36 1.27
C ILE A 58 -1.86 -6.82 1.23
N ALA A 59 -2.50 -7.32 2.29
CA ALA A 59 -2.96 -8.70 2.36
C ALA A 59 -4.01 -9.01 1.28
N VAL A 60 -5.03 -8.16 1.13
CA VAL A 60 -6.09 -8.36 0.14
C VAL A 60 -5.54 -8.27 -1.28
N MET A 61 -4.69 -7.27 -1.59
CA MET A 61 -4.08 -7.16 -2.91
C MET A 61 -3.09 -8.29 -3.21
N GLY A 62 -2.32 -8.74 -2.22
CA GLY A 62 -1.45 -9.90 -2.36
C GLY A 62 -2.24 -11.18 -2.69
N MET A 63 -3.37 -11.40 -2.02
CA MET A 63 -4.27 -12.52 -2.32
C MET A 63 -4.86 -12.41 -3.73
N ASN A 64 -5.35 -11.23 -4.12
CA ASN A 64 -5.91 -11.01 -5.46
C ASN A 64 -4.89 -11.31 -6.55
N ILE A 65 -3.68 -10.77 -6.42
CA ILE A 65 -2.59 -11.01 -7.38
C ILE A 65 -2.25 -12.50 -7.45
N ALA A 66 -2.15 -13.18 -6.31
CA ALA A 66 -1.85 -14.62 -6.28
C ALA A 66 -2.91 -15.45 -7.02
N ILE A 67 -4.20 -15.16 -6.79
CA ILE A 67 -5.32 -15.82 -7.48
C ILE A 67 -5.29 -15.50 -8.97
N HIS A 68 -5.06 -14.24 -9.34
CA HIS A 68 -5.02 -13.79 -10.73
C HIS A 68 -3.87 -14.46 -11.49
N LEU A 69 -2.68 -14.53 -10.91
CA LEU A 69 -1.53 -15.22 -11.48
C LEU A 69 -1.78 -16.72 -11.63
N TYR A 70 -2.37 -17.37 -10.63
CA TYR A 70 -2.74 -18.78 -10.72
C TYR A 70 -3.74 -19.03 -11.86
N SER A 71 -4.71 -18.13 -12.02
CA SER A 71 -5.67 -18.17 -13.13
C SER A 71 -4.98 -18.04 -14.49
N LEU A 72 -4.00 -17.12 -14.61
CA LEU A 72 -3.24 -16.93 -15.85
C LEU A 72 -2.35 -18.13 -16.20
N VAL A 73 -1.79 -18.83 -15.22
CA VAL A 73 -0.95 -20.02 -15.44
C VAL A 73 -1.78 -21.26 -15.80
N LYS A 74 -3.02 -21.34 -15.32
CA LYS A 74 -3.94 -22.45 -15.62
C LYS A 74 -4.72 -22.27 -16.92
N SER A 75 -4.79 -21.04 -17.44
CA SER A 75 -5.43 -20.69 -18.72
C SER A 75 -4.52 -20.98 -19.90
#